data_AF-A0AA39FJ36-F1
#
_entry.id   AF-A0AA39FJ36-F1
#
_cell.length_a   1.000
_cell.length_b   1.000
_cell.length_c   1.000
_cell.angle_alpha   90.00
_cell.angle_beta   90.00
_cell.angle_gamma   90.00
#
_symmetry.space_group_name_H-M   'P 1'
#
loop_
_entity.id
_entity.type
_entity.pdbx_description
1 polymer ?
#
loop_
_entity_poly.entity_id
_entity_poly.type
_entity_poly.pdbx_seq_one_letter_code
_entity_poly.pdbx_strand_id
1 'polypeptide(L)'
;MEDKKQSHKEQDISNMSKASENADLSYYRFPPSNKYKVNVTNYFGDVEKVDLYSQWKRVTNIPNHGPNDLICSRHFTAADYCGNGVRNQRRKLKCDAISLLHLPIINKERNERNEKRHARVEMRALNAEAKQIYENNVSEPMQKDIEISESVQSTIEAGEDFEMVQMVIEGNAANILPKVSMSEDVGVQATIENDA
;
A
#
# COMPACT_ATOMS: atom_id res chain seq x y z
N MET A 1 -50.07 -22.85 0.10
CA MET A 1 -48.76 -22.49 0.69
C MET A 1 -47.74 -22.72 -0.40
N GLU A 2 -47.40 -21.67 -1.15
CA GLU A 2 -46.35 -21.74 -2.17
C GLU A 2 -45.26 -20.76 -1.76
N ASP A 3 -44.16 -21.31 -1.25
CA ASP A 3 -42.97 -20.56 -0.86
C ASP A 3 -42.22 -20.11 -2.12
N LYS A 4 -42.38 -18.84 -2.49
CA LYS A 4 -41.52 -18.20 -3.48
C LYS A 4 -40.18 -17.85 -2.83
N LYS A 5 -39.18 -18.70 -3.04
CA LYS A 5 -37.76 -18.39 -2.83
C LYS A 5 -37.36 -17.21 -3.73
N GLN A 6 -37.20 -16.04 -3.12
CA GLN A 6 -36.62 -14.87 -3.74
C GLN A 6 -35.10 -15.08 -3.84
N SER A 7 -34.58 -15.30 -5.05
CA SER A 7 -33.15 -15.37 -5.30
C SER A 7 -32.53 -14.00 -5.09
N HIS A 8 -31.72 -13.84 -4.04
CA HIS A 8 -30.80 -12.72 -3.92
C HIS A 8 -29.78 -12.81 -5.06
N LYS A 9 -29.91 -11.93 -6.06
CA LYS A 9 -28.81 -11.63 -6.98
C LYS A 9 -27.79 -10.80 -6.22
N GLU A 10 -26.68 -11.44 -5.86
CA GLU A 10 -25.44 -10.78 -5.46
C GLU A 10 -25.07 -9.78 -6.56
N GLN A 11 -25.05 -8.49 -6.22
CA GLN A 11 -24.53 -7.46 -7.09
C GLN A 11 -23.03 -7.33 -6.79
N ASP A 12 -22.24 -8.01 -7.60
CA ASP A 12 -20.79 -7.85 -7.70
C ASP A 12 -20.44 -6.37 -7.89
N ILE A 13 -19.87 -5.75 -6.86
CA ILE A 13 -19.07 -4.53 -7.02
C ILE A 13 -17.62 -4.97 -7.01
N SER A 14 -17.28 -5.70 -8.07
CA SER A 14 -15.92 -6.10 -8.38
C SER A 14 -15.40 -5.22 -9.52
N ASN A 15 -14.32 -4.50 -9.20
CA ASN A 15 -13.33 -3.96 -10.11
C ASN A 15 -13.76 -2.84 -11.07
N MET A 16 -13.10 -1.69 -10.87
CA MET A 16 -12.83 -0.72 -11.92
C MET A 16 -12.01 -1.37 -13.06
N SER A 17 -12.65 -2.11 -13.97
CA SER A 17 -12.03 -2.55 -15.24
C SER A 17 -13.03 -2.83 -16.37
N LYS A 18 -14.34 -2.64 -16.15
CA LYS A 18 -15.40 -2.97 -17.13
C LYS A 18 -16.13 -1.74 -17.71
N ALA A 19 -15.46 -0.58 -17.74
CA ALA A 19 -16.05 0.63 -18.31
C ALA A 19 -16.42 0.49 -19.80
N SER A 20 -15.77 -0.44 -20.52
CA SER A 20 -16.07 -0.76 -21.92
C SER A 20 -17.20 -1.79 -22.10
N GLU A 21 -17.58 -2.55 -21.07
CA GLU A 21 -18.62 -3.60 -21.19
C GLU A 21 -20.05 -3.04 -21.12
N ASN A 22 -20.23 -1.83 -20.58
CA ASN A 22 -21.54 -1.21 -20.44
C ASN A 22 -21.55 0.16 -21.13
N ALA A 23 -21.77 0.16 -22.44
CA ALA A 23 -21.86 1.38 -23.26
C ALA A 23 -22.92 2.38 -22.76
N ASP A 24 -23.90 1.91 -21.97
CA ASP A 24 -24.99 2.71 -21.40
C ASP A 24 -24.62 3.43 -20.09
N LEU A 25 -23.47 3.13 -19.49
CA LEU A 25 -23.02 3.80 -18.28
C LEU A 25 -22.39 5.16 -18.60
N SER A 26 -22.89 6.20 -17.92
CA SER A 26 -22.28 7.52 -17.93
C SER A 26 -21.55 7.76 -16.62
N TYR A 27 -20.45 8.50 -16.67
CA TYR A 27 -19.62 8.81 -15.52
C TYR A 27 -19.62 10.33 -15.30
N TYR A 28 -19.88 10.75 -14.06
CA TYR A 28 -19.97 12.16 -13.68
C TYR A 28 -18.86 12.51 -12.70
N ARG A 29 -18.21 13.65 -12.93
CA ARG A 29 -17.22 14.21 -12.01
C ARG A 29 -17.91 14.76 -10.78
N PHE A 30 -17.18 14.71 -9.67
CA PHE A 30 -17.58 15.45 -8.47
C PHE A 30 -17.74 16.95 -8.78
N PRO A 31 -18.78 17.59 -8.23
CA PRO A 31 -18.94 19.03 -8.35
C PRO A 31 -17.80 19.76 -7.62
N PRO A 32 -17.44 21.00 -8.04
CA PRO A 32 -16.49 21.82 -7.31
C PRO A 32 -17.03 22.15 -5.93
N SER A 33 -16.17 22.08 -4.91
CA SER A 33 -16.51 22.44 -3.54
C SER A 33 -17.04 23.88 -3.44
N ASN A 34 -18.07 24.10 -2.63
CA ASN A 34 -18.69 25.40 -2.33
C ASN A 34 -19.33 26.13 -3.52
N LYS A 35 -19.43 25.50 -4.70
CA LYS A 35 -20.04 26.13 -5.89
C LYS A 35 -21.54 25.89 -5.97
N TYR A 36 -21.99 24.69 -5.58
CA TYR A 36 -23.38 24.27 -5.70
C TYR A 36 -23.93 23.94 -4.31
N LYS A 37 -25.10 24.48 -4.00
CA LYS A 37 -25.80 24.25 -2.73
C LYS A 37 -27.12 23.55 -3.00
N VAL A 38 -27.42 22.55 -2.20
CA VAL A 38 -28.66 21.78 -2.28
C VAL A 38 -29.39 21.84 -0.96
N ASN A 39 -30.71 21.82 -1.05
CA ASN A 39 -31.58 21.74 0.11
C ASN A 39 -31.71 20.27 0.51
N VAL A 40 -31.30 19.93 1.72
CA VAL A 40 -31.39 18.57 2.26
C VAL A 40 -32.21 18.62 3.55
N THR A 41 -33.19 17.73 3.65
CA THR A 41 -33.97 17.58 4.87
C THR A 41 -33.14 16.79 5.89
N ASN A 42 -32.89 17.39 7.05
CA ASN A 42 -32.22 16.74 8.16
C ASN A 42 -33.16 15.74 8.85
N TYR A 43 -32.61 14.93 9.75
CA TYR A 43 -33.35 13.98 10.59
C TYR A 43 -34.50 14.64 11.38
N PHE A 44 -34.35 15.92 11.74
CA PHE A 44 -35.37 16.70 12.44
C PHE A 44 -36.50 17.22 11.53
N GLY A 45 -36.45 16.96 10.23
CA GLY A 45 -37.42 17.46 9.25
C GLY A 45 -37.11 18.87 8.73
N ASP A 46 -36.10 19.55 9.28
CA ASP A 46 -35.68 20.87 8.85
C ASP A 46 -34.92 20.82 7.51
N VAL A 47 -35.16 21.82 6.66
CA VAL A 47 -34.48 21.94 5.36
C VAL A 47 -33.22 22.79 5.51
N GLU A 48 -32.07 22.16 5.35
CA GLU A 48 -30.75 22.79 5.44
C GLU A 48 -30.13 22.97 4.06
N LYS A 49 -29.42 24.10 3.85
CA LYS A 49 -28.62 24.33 2.64
C LYS A 49 -27.22 23.77 2.84
N VAL A 50 -26.91 22.68 2.15
CA VAL A 50 -25.63 21.99 2.25
C VAL A 50 -24.86 22.09 0.93
N ASP A 51 -23.53 22.12 1.02
CA ASP A 51 -22.66 22.01 -0.14
C ASP A 51 -22.83 20.64 -0.83
N LEU A 52 -23.04 20.66 -2.14
CA LEU A 52 -23.34 19.46 -2.93
C LEU A 52 -22.16 18.48 -2.93
N TYR A 53 -20.93 19.01 -3.00
CA TYR A 53 -19.73 18.19 -2.96
C TYR A 53 -19.60 17.43 -1.64
N SER A 54 -19.85 18.12 -0.53
CA SER A 54 -19.89 17.53 0.81
C SER A 54 -20.94 16.42 0.91
N GLN A 55 -22.12 16.60 0.28
CA GLN A 55 -23.13 15.54 0.24
C GLN A 55 -22.71 14.34 -0.61
N TRP A 56 -22.14 14.56 -1.79
CA TRP A 56 -21.63 13.46 -2.61
C TRP A 56 -20.54 12.67 -1.88
N LYS A 57 -19.64 13.35 -1.17
CA LYS A 57 -18.61 12.73 -0.33
C LYS A 57 -19.23 11.90 0.81
N ARG A 58 -20.23 12.47 1.50
CA ARG A 58 -20.94 11.80 2.60
C ARG A 58 -21.63 10.52 2.13
N VAL A 59 -22.36 10.56 1.02
CA VAL A 59 -23.14 9.41 0.55
C VAL A 59 -22.24 8.31 -0.05
N THR A 60 -21.17 8.69 -0.74
CA THR A 60 -20.24 7.70 -1.31
C THR A 60 -19.35 7.05 -0.25
N ASN A 61 -19.16 7.67 0.91
CA ASN A 61 -18.31 7.17 2.00
C ASN A 61 -16.88 6.82 1.52
N ILE A 62 -16.36 7.55 0.54
CA ILE A 62 -15.00 7.38 0.02
C ILE A 62 -14.07 8.30 0.83
N PRO A 63 -13.08 7.74 1.58
CA PRO A 63 -12.26 8.53 2.50
C PRO A 63 -11.39 9.56 1.80
N ASN A 64 -10.80 9.19 0.66
CA ASN A 64 -9.93 10.04 -0.15
C ASN A 64 -10.50 10.17 -1.56
N HIS A 65 -11.09 11.32 -1.88
CA HIS A 65 -11.56 11.62 -3.23
C HIS A 65 -10.53 12.50 -3.95
N GLY A 66 -10.17 12.12 -5.17
CA GLY A 66 -9.34 12.88 -6.07
C GLY A 66 -10.16 13.78 -7.01
N PRO A 67 -9.53 14.77 -7.65
CA PRO A 67 -10.20 15.65 -8.64
C PRO A 67 -10.67 14.92 -9.91
N ASN A 68 -10.20 13.69 -10.12
CA ASN A 68 -10.55 12.84 -11.25
C ASN A 68 -11.51 11.71 -10.88
N ASP A 69 -12.01 11.68 -9.65
CA ASP A 69 -12.96 10.65 -9.25
C ASP A 69 -14.31 10.86 -9.92
N LEU A 70 -14.91 9.73 -10.29
CA LEU A 70 -16.13 9.68 -11.09
C LEU A 70 -17.17 8.81 -10.38
N ILE A 71 -18.41 9.27 -10.41
CA ILE A 71 -19.58 8.51 -9.96
C ILE A 71 -20.32 8.01 -11.20
N CYS A 72 -20.68 6.73 -11.21
CA CYS A 72 -21.45 6.16 -12.31
C CYS A 72 -22.93 6.58 -12.26
N SER A 73 -23.60 6.59 -13.41
CA SER A 73 -25.01 6.98 -13.55
C SER A 73 -25.98 6.15 -12.70
N ARG A 74 -25.59 4.94 -12.26
CA ARG A 74 -26.47 4.10 -11.42
C ARG A 74 -26.68 4.63 -10.01
N HIS A 75 -25.87 5.60 -9.55
CA HIS A 75 -26.03 6.20 -8.23
C HIS A 75 -27.06 7.33 -8.17
N PHE A 76 -27.64 7.69 -9.32
CA PHE A 76 -28.65 8.73 -9.45
C PHE A 76 -29.97 8.13 -9.94
N THR A 77 -31.07 8.78 -9.57
CA THR A 77 -32.40 8.37 -10.03
C THR A 77 -32.73 8.99 -11.38
N ALA A 78 -33.77 8.47 -12.04
CA ALA A 78 -34.25 9.04 -13.30
C ALA A 78 -34.68 10.52 -13.17
N ALA A 79 -35.08 10.96 -11.97
CA ALA A 79 -35.48 12.34 -11.70
C ALA A 79 -34.30 13.31 -11.65
N ASP A 80 -33.08 12.82 -11.42
CA ASP A 80 -31.86 13.62 -11.31
C ASP A 80 -31.27 14.00 -12.68
N TYR A 81 -31.84 13.48 -13.77
CA TYR A 81 -31.39 13.73 -15.12
C TYR A 81 -32.21 14.83 -15.81
N CYS A 82 -31.52 15.64 -16.61
CA CYS A 82 -32.11 16.59 -17.54
C CYS A 82 -32.59 15.85 -18.80
N GLY A 83 -33.73 16.28 -19.36
CA GLY A 83 -34.14 15.88 -20.70
C GLY A 83 -34.70 14.46 -20.81
N ASN A 84 -35.43 14.00 -19.79
CA ASN A 84 -36.16 12.74 -19.83
C ASN A 84 -37.06 12.68 -21.08
N GLY A 85 -36.64 11.96 -22.13
CA GLY A 85 -37.44 11.76 -23.35
C GLY A 85 -36.68 11.81 -24.67
N VAL A 86 -35.47 12.37 -24.73
CA VAL A 86 -34.71 12.46 -26.00
C VAL A 86 -33.82 11.23 -26.17
N ARG A 87 -34.21 10.31 -27.06
CA ARG A 87 -33.59 8.97 -27.21
C ARG A 87 -32.10 8.96 -27.64
N ASN A 88 -31.52 10.08 -28.04
CA ASN A 88 -30.20 10.12 -28.69
C ASN A 88 -29.19 11.07 -28.03
N GLN A 89 -29.46 11.60 -26.83
CA GLN A 89 -28.48 12.42 -26.10
C GLN A 89 -28.03 11.71 -24.83
N ARG A 90 -26.72 11.78 -24.55
CA ARG A 90 -26.17 11.36 -23.25
C ARG A 90 -26.90 12.12 -22.14
N ARG A 91 -27.45 11.39 -21.17
CA ARG A 91 -28.19 11.97 -20.05
C ARG A 91 -27.28 12.93 -19.29
N LYS A 92 -27.69 14.19 -19.17
CA LYS A 92 -26.97 15.18 -18.37
C LYS A 92 -27.54 15.18 -16.97
N LEU A 93 -26.68 15.18 -15.97
CA LEU A 93 -27.10 15.28 -14.57
C LEU A 93 -27.48 16.74 -14.28
N LYS A 94 -28.53 16.94 -13.47
CA LYS A 94 -28.87 18.27 -12.96
C LYS A 94 -27.78 18.79 -12.03
N CYS A 95 -27.71 20.10 -11.86
CA CYS A 95 -26.70 20.75 -11.00
C CYS A 95 -26.99 20.59 -9.50
N ASP A 96 -28.18 20.12 -9.13
CA ASP A 96 -28.65 19.87 -7.76
C ASP A 96 -28.85 18.37 -7.47
N ALA A 97 -28.48 17.50 -8.40
CA ALA A 97 -28.64 16.06 -8.26
C ALA A 97 -27.76 15.51 -7.13
N ILE A 98 -28.41 14.80 -6.20
CA ILE A 98 -27.73 14.14 -5.09
C ILE A 98 -27.60 12.65 -5.43
N SER A 99 -26.39 12.09 -5.27
CA SER A 99 -26.21 10.64 -5.32
C SER A 99 -27.01 10.02 -4.17
N LEU A 100 -27.99 9.18 -4.45
CA LEU A 100 -28.87 8.60 -3.43
C LEU A 100 -28.38 7.24 -2.93
N LEU A 101 -27.50 6.57 -3.68
CA LEU A 101 -27.02 5.25 -3.32
C LEU A 101 -25.81 5.35 -2.38
N HIS A 102 -25.98 4.86 -1.14
CA HIS A 102 -24.85 4.55 -0.29
C HIS A 102 -24.06 3.44 -0.98
N LEU A 103 -22.78 3.68 -1.27
CA LEU A 103 -21.91 2.61 -1.73
C LEU A 103 -21.86 1.56 -0.61
N PRO A 104 -22.10 0.26 -0.90
CA PRO A 104 -21.87 -0.75 0.11
C PRO A 104 -20.43 -0.64 0.56
N ILE A 105 -20.25 -0.68 1.87
CA ILE A 105 -18.97 -0.46 2.52
C ILE A 105 -18.06 -1.64 2.16
N ILE A 106 -17.26 -1.50 1.10
CA ILE A 106 -16.25 -2.49 0.70
C ILE A 106 -15.03 -2.34 1.61
N ASN A 107 -15.20 -2.61 2.91
CA ASN A 107 -14.13 -2.39 3.90
C ASN A 107 -13.24 -3.62 4.12
N LYS A 108 -13.63 -4.83 3.70
CA LYS A 108 -12.85 -6.04 4.02
C LYS A 108 -11.72 -6.31 3.03
N GLU A 109 -12.02 -6.37 1.73
CA GLU A 109 -11.02 -6.81 0.74
C GLU A 109 -9.91 -5.79 0.45
N ARG A 110 -10.20 -4.48 0.57
CA ARG A 110 -9.21 -3.43 0.31
C ARG A 110 -8.15 -3.35 1.40
N ASN A 111 -8.53 -3.63 2.66
CA ASN A 111 -7.60 -3.67 3.77
C ASN A 111 -6.65 -4.87 3.63
N GLU A 112 -7.18 -6.05 3.33
CA GLU A 112 -6.37 -7.25 3.10
C GLU A 112 -5.37 -7.08 1.94
N ARG A 113 -5.77 -6.42 0.85
CA ARG A 113 -4.87 -6.16 -0.28
C ARG A 113 -3.76 -5.15 0.07
N ASN A 114 -4.05 -4.16 0.92
CA ASN A 114 -3.07 -3.20 1.39
C ASN A 114 -2.09 -3.81 2.42
N GLU A 115 -2.59 -4.62 3.35
CA GLU A 115 -1.77 -5.39 4.31
C GLU A 115 -0.83 -6.34 3.58
N LYS A 116 -1.34 -7.10 2.59
CA LYS A 116 -0.49 -7.96 1.73
C LYS A 116 0.57 -7.16 0.97
N ARG A 117 0.29 -5.91 0.59
CA ARG A 117 1.27 -5.05 -0.09
C ARG A 117 2.34 -4.55 0.89
N HIS A 118 1.97 -4.15 2.10
CA HIS A 118 2.91 -3.76 3.15
C HIS A 118 3.83 -4.92 3.54
N ALA A 119 3.26 -6.11 3.81
CA ALA A 119 4.04 -7.30 4.14
C ALA A 119 5.05 -7.67 3.04
N ARG A 120 4.69 -7.51 1.76
CA ARG A 120 5.62 -7.73 0.64
C ARG A 120 6.75 -6.72 0.57
N VAL A 121 6.51 -5.47 0.96
CA VAL A 121 7.55 -4.43 0.98
C VAL A 121 8.49 -4.67 2.15
N GLU A 122 7.96 -5.01 3.32
CA GLU A 122 8.73 -5.33 4.52
C GLU A 122 9.63 -6.55 4.31
N MET A 123 9.10 -7.65 3.75
CA MET A 123 9.90 -8.83 3.39
C MET A 123 11.01 -8.52 2.38
N ARG A 124 10.79 -7.57 1.47
CA ARG A 124 11.85 -7.14 0.52
C ARG A 124 12.94 -6.33 1.21
N ALA A 125 12.59 -5.50 2.20
CA ALA A 125 13.56 -4.75 2.98
C ALA A 125 14.42 -5.69 3.82
N LEU A 126 13.79 -6.63 4.55
CA LEU A 126 14.50 -7.62 5.36
C LEU A 126 15.42 -8.52 4.52
N ASN A 127 14.96 -8.97 3.34
CA ASN A 127 15.80 -9.76 2.44
C ASN A 127 16.96 -8.95 1.85
N ALA A 128 16.78 -7.65 1.58
CA ALA A 128 17.87 -6.79 1.11
C ALA A 128 18.93 -6.59 2.21
N GLU A 129 18.49 -6.35 3.44
CA GLU A 129 19.37 -6.21 4.61
C GLU A 129 20.14 -7.51 4.89
N ALA A 130 19.45 -8.67 4.87
CA ALA A 130 20.09 -9.97 5.03
C ALA A 130 21.14 -10.26 3.93
N LYS A 131 20.84 -9.87 2.68
CA LYS A 131 21.78 -10.00 1.57
C LYS A 131 23.01 -9.11 1.76
N GLN A 132 22.83 -7.88 2.23
CA GLN A 132 23.92 -6.95 2.50
C GLN A 132 24.82 -7.45 3.65
N ILE A 133 24.23 -8.03 4.71
CA ILE A 133 24.98 -8.68 5.79
C ILE A 133 25.81 -9.85 5.26
N TYR A 134 25.24 -10.69 4.39
CA TYR A 134 25.98 -11.80 3.78
C TYR A 134 27.13 -11.31 2.88
N GLU A 135 26.87 -10.33 2.01
CA GLU A 135 27.89 -9.76 1.12
C GLU A 135 29.05 -9.13 1.91
N ASN A 136 28.76 -8.41 2.99
CA ASN A 136 29.79 -7.82 3.85
C ASN A 136 30.60 -8.89 4.61
N ASN A 137 29.96 -9.94 5.14
CA ASN A 137 30.66 -10.98 5.89
C ASN A 137 31.42 -11.98 5.00
N VAL A 138 31.05 -12.15 3.73
CA VAL A 138 31.68 -13.11 2.80
C VAL A 138 32.69 -12.46 1.87
N SER A 139 32.52 -11.18 1.51
CA SER A 139 33.44 -10.50 0.58
C SER A 139 34.68 -9.90 1.27
N GLU A 140 34.56 -9.45 2.53
CA GLU A 140 35.71 -8.93 3.29
C GLU A 140 36.87 -9.93 3.50
N PRO A 141 36.63 -11.21 3.90
CA PRO A 141 37.74 -12.15 4.10
C PRO A 141 38.46 -12.47 2.78
N MET A 142 37.73 -12.56 1.67
CA MET A 142 38.33 -12.83 0.35
C MET A 142 39.22 -11.70 -0.15
N GLN A 143 38.91 -10.44 0.14
CA GLN A 143 39.78 -9.32 -0.24
C GLN A 143 41.07 -9.28 0.57
N LYS A 144 41.01 -9.58 1.88
CA LYS A 144 42.21 -9.65 2.73
C LYS A 144 43.16 -10.77 2.31
N ASP A 145 42.62 -11.92 1.92
CA ASP A 145 43.43 -13.04 1.43
C ASP A 145 44.15 -12.71 0.11
N ILE A 146 43.50 -11.94 -0.78
CA ILE A 146 44.11 -11.46 -2.03
C ILE A 146 45.23 -10.45 -1.72
N GLU A 147 44.98 -9.44 -0.87
CA GLU A 147 46.00 -8.45 -0.49
C GLU A 147 47.23 -9.10 0.19
N ILE A 148 47.01 -10.09 1.05
CA ILE A 148 48.10 -10.85 1.67
C ILE A 148 48.89 -11.63 0.61
N SER A 149 48.20 -12.27 -0.34
CA SER A 149 48.87 -13.03 -1.40
C SER A 149 49.71 -12.14 -2.32
N GLU A 150 49.22 -10.96 -2.69
CA GLU A 150 49.94 -9.99 -3.51
C GLU A 150 51.15 -9.39 -2.77
N SER A 151 51.00 -9.08 -1.48
CA SER A 151 52.10 -8.60 -0.65
C SER A 151 53.21 -9.65 -0.52
N VAL A 152 52.85 -10.92 -0.28
CA VAL A 152 53.84 -12.02 -0.17
C VAL A 152 54.55 -12.23 -1.51
N GLN A 153 53.82 -12.15 -2.62
CA GLN A 153 54.40 -12.35 -3.95
C GLN A 153 55.36 -11.22 -4.35
N SER A 154 55.04 -9.97 -4.01
CA SER A 154 55.92 -8.81 -4.22
C SER A 154 57.26 -8.95 -3.47
N THR A 155 57.22 -9.37 -2.19
CA THR A 155 58.41 -9.62 -1.35
C THR A 155 59.29 -10.72 -1.93
N ILE A 156 58.69 -11.79 -2.49
CA ILE A 156 59.43 -12.88 -3.15
C ILE A 156 60.11 -12.39 -4.44
N GLU A 157 59.42 -11.59 -5.25
CA GLU A 157 59.96 -11.06 -6.51
C GLU A 157 61.08 -10.02 -6.29
N ALA A 158 61.07 -9.32 -5.16
CA ALA A 158 62.15 -8.42 -4.75
C ALA A 158 63.45 -9.17 -4.33
N GLY A 159 63.42 -10.50 -4.23
CA GLY A 159 64.58 -11.31 -3.88
C GLY A 159 65.01 -11.17 -2.42
N GLU A 160 64.07 -10.79 -1.55
CA GLU A 160 64.29 -10.61 -0.13
C GLU A 160 64.54 -11.96 0.57
N ASP A 161 65.32 -11.92 1.63
CA ASP A 161 65.69 -13.09 2.42
C ASP A 161 64.48 -13.69 3.15
N PHE A 162 64.53 -15.01 3.35
CA PHE A 162 63.42 -15.81 3.89
C PHE A 162 62.89 -15.30 5.24
N GLU A 163 63.74 -14.68 6.05
CA GLU A 163 63.37 -14.06 7.33
C GLU A 163 62.39 -12.88 7.16
N MET A 164 62.53 -12.10 6.08
CA MET A 164 61.66 -10.95 5.82
C MET A 164 60.26 -11.39 5.37
N VAL A 165 60.20 -12.44 4.53
CA VAL A 165 58.94 -13.05 4.09
C VAL A 165 58.16 -13.62 5.29
N GLN A 166 58.86 -14.28 6.22
CA GLN A 166 58.22 -14.87 7.40
C GLN A 166 57.65 -13.81 8.36
N MET A 167 58.35 -12.69 8.54
CA MET A 167 57.86 -11.57 9.37
C MET A 167 56.59 -10.92 8.80
N VAL A 168 56.45 -10.80 7.48
CA VAL A 168 55.23 -10.28 6.83
C VAL A 168 54.03 -11.21 7.08
N ILE A 169 54.23 -12.53 7.02
CA ILE A 169 53.18 -13.51 7.28
C ILE A 169 52.74 -13.45 8.76
N GLU A 170 53.69 -13.41 9.70
CA GLU A 170 53.41 -13.40 11.14
C GLU A 170 52.75 -12.08 11.61
N GLY A 171 53.17 -10.94 11.06
CA GLY A 171 52.58 -9.63 11.34
C GLY A 171 51.12 -9.53 10.87
N ASN A 172 50.77 -10.17 9.75
CA ASN A 172 49.40 -10.19 9.23
C ASN A 172 48.51 -11.20 9.96
N ALA A 173 49.04 -12.34 10.41
CA ALA A 173 48.31 -13.35 11.17
C ALA A 173 47.76 -12.81 12.51
N ALA A 174 48.47 -11.88 13.16
CA ALA A 174 48.03 -11.24 14.40
C ALA A 174 46.75 -10.38 14.25
N ASN A 175 46.39 -9.99 13.02
CA ASN A 175 45.21 -9.18 12.72
C ASN A 175 43.97 -10.00 12.29
N ILE A 176 44.10 -11.31 12.09
CA ILE A 176 43.01 -12.17 11.59
C ILE A 176 42.32 -12.96 12.71
N LEU A 177 42.92 -13.06 13.91
CA LEU A 177 42.27 -13.72 15.03
C LEU A 177 41.04 -12.89 15.48
N PRO A 178 39.81 -13.45 15.40
CA PRO A 178 38.64 -12.75 15.90
C PRO A 178 38.84 -12.53 17.40
N LYS A 179 38.80 -11.26 17.83
CA LYS A 179 38.64 -10.91 19.25
C LYS A 179 37.26 -11.39 19.68
N VAL A 180 37.15 -12.65 20.07
CA VAL A 180 35.97 -13.20 20.71
C VAL A 180 35.89 -12.58 22.11
N SER A 181 35.22 -11.44 22.21
CA SER A 181 34.76 -10.93 23.49
C SER A 181 33.57 -11.77 23.91
N MET A 182 33.79 -12.67 24.86
CA MET A 182 32.71 -13.33 25.61
C MET A 182 31.95 -12.25 26.39
N SER A 183 30.85 -11.74 25.87
CA SER A 183 29.92 -10.91 26.65
C SER A 183 29.13 -11.83 27.57
N GLU A 184 29.33 -11.68 28.88
CA GLU A 184 28.66 -12.43 29.93
C GLU A 184 27.12 -12.26 29.88
N ASP A 185 26.43 -13.35 30.19
CA ASP A 185 24.98 -13.51 30.31
C ASP A 185 24.28 -12.35 31.02
N VAL A 186 23.34 -11.70 30.33
CA VAL A 186 22.29 -10.90 30.99
C VAL A 186 21.04 -11.77 31.06
N GLY A 187 20.84 -12.36 32.25
CA GLY A 187 19.64 -13.12 32.59
C GLY A 187 18.38 -12.26 32.51
N VAL A 188 17.42 -12.70 31.70
CA VAL A 188 16.06 -12.13 31.65
C VAL A 188 15.18 -12.88 32.65
N GLN A 189 14.87 -12.26 33.78
CA GLN A 189 13.81 -12.71 34.67
C GLN A 189 12.45 -12.37 34.04
N ALA A 190 11.64 -13.39 33.78
CA ALA A 190 10.23 -13.25 33.43
C ALA A 190 9.40 -13.13 34.72
N THR A 191 8.81 -11.96 34.96
CA THR A 191 7.72 -11.80 35.93
C THR A 191 6.39 -11.91 35.19
N ILE A 192 5.65 -12.96 35.50
CA ILE A 192 4.24 -13.12 35.14
C ILE A 192 3.43 -12.47 36.26
N GLU A 193 2.84 -11.31 36.00
CA GLU A 193 1.77 -10.77 36.84
C GLU A 193 0.46 -11.42 36.41
N ASN A 194 -0.14 -12.18 37.34
CA ASN A 194 -1.49 -12.70 37.21
C ASN A 194 -2.47 -11.69 37.80
N ASP A 195 -3.49 -11.36 37.01
CA ASP A 195 -4.68 -10.62 37.42
C ASP A 195 -5.40 -11.28 38.60
N ALA A 196 -5.88 -10.44 39.53
CA ALA A 196 -6.96 -10.72 40.47
C ALA A 196 -7.86 -9.49 40.59
#